data_AF-A0A0J8B3T7-F1
#
_entry.id   AF-A0A0J8B3T7-F1
#
_cell.length_a   1.000
_cell.length_b   1.000
_cell.length_c   1.000
_cell.angle_alpha   90.00
_cell.angle_beta   90.00
_cell.angle_gamma   90.00
#
_symmetry.space_group_name_H-M   'P 1'
#
loop_
_entity.id
_entity.type
_entity.pdbx_description
1 polymer ?
#
loop_
_entity_poly.entity_id
_entity_poly.type
_entity_poly.pdbx_seq_one_letter_code
_entity_poly.pdbx_strand_id
1 'polypeptide(L)'
;MATASHIISSTNSILTFHSPQKPSIFLHSPSSTKLPTTFSTQIFTTTTPQLTLTPAKVIPSTVTSAASTDKFYGVCYVVRDDIDTDQIIPTEYTTLNPSDPEDYKKLGSYALVGLPSSYALRFIEEDGFMSKYSIIIAGRNFGCGSLREVATVALNAAGVKAVVAESFDEIFLKSCVSNGQLFPLESKVRICEEFKTGDVATVDIEERILTNQTTGKVYQLKA
;
A
#
# COMPACT_ATOMS: atom_id res chain seq x y z
N MET A 1 60.01 7.64 12.99
CA MET A 1 61.08 6.87 12.30
C MET A 1 60.43 5.68 11.62
N ALA A 2 60.76 5.46 10.34
CA ALA A 2 60.33 4.39 9.41
C ALA A 2 58.83 4.37 9.07
N THR A 3 58.28 4.88 7.94
CA THR A 3 58.57 4.75 6.49
C THR A 3 58.76 3.33 5.97
N ALA A 4 57.77 2.84 5.22
CA ALA A 4 57.96 1.89 4.12
C ALA A 4 56.79 2.01 3.13
N SER A 5 57.06 2.74 2.05
CA SER A 5 56.29 2.81 0.82
C SER A 5 56.50 1.53 0.01
N HIS A 6 55.48 0.99 -0.66
CA HIS A 6 55.70 0.23 -1.89
C HIS A 6 54.55 0.45 -2.89
N ILE A 7 54.95 1.08 -3.99
CA ILE A 7 54.34 1.15 -5.32
C ILE A 7 54.47 -0.22 -5.99
N ILE A 8 53.49 -0.63 -6.82
CA ILE A 8 53.58 -1.43 -8.09
C ILE A 8 52.12 -1.51 -8.60
N SER A 9 51.75 -0.74 -9.62
CA SER A 9 51.82 -1.01 -11.06
C SER A 9 50.50 -1.52 -11.65
N SER A 10 49.89 -0.62 -12.40
CA SER A 10 48.87 -0.79 -13.43
C SER A 10 49.22 -1.83 -14.49
N THR A 11 48.26 -2.67 -14.86
CA THR A 11 48.13 -3.21 -16.23
C THR A 11 46.64 -3.32 -16.58
N ASN A 12 46.19 -2.42 -17.46
CA ASN A 12 44.93 -2.52 -18.18
C ASN A 12 45.00 -3.69 -19.17
N SER A 13 44.10 -4.66 -19.04
CA SER A 13 43.87 -5.68 -20.06
C SER A 13 42.54 -5.39 -20.74
N ILE A 14 42.62 -4.71 -21.87
CA ILE A 14 41.54 -4.51 -22.84
C ILE A 14 41.33 -5.84 -23.57
N LEU A 15 40.23 -6.52 -23.30
CA LEU A 15 39.70 -7.57 -24.17
C LEU A 15 38.59 -6.97 -25.03
N THR A 16 38.94 -6.64 -26.27
CA THR A 16 38.02 -6.44 -27.39
C THR A 16 37.78 -7.79 -28.09
N PHE A 17 36.79 -7.83 -28.98
CA PHE A 17 36.32 -8.94 -29.84
C PHE A 17 35.16 -9.76 -29.24
N HIS A 18 34.03 -10.03 -29.92
CA HIS A 18 33.48 -9.62 -31.22
C HIS A 18 31.97 -9.95 -31.19
N SER A 19 31.11 -9.08 -31.70
CA SER A 19 29.66 -9.31 -31.83
C SER A 19 29.38 -10.22 -33.04
N PRO A 20 28.65 -11.35 -32.90
CA PRO A 20 28.09 -12.04 -34.05
C PRO A 20 26.74 -11.43 -34.43
N GLN A 21 26.53 -11.30 -35.73
CA GLN A 21 25.42 -10.59 -36.36
C GLN A 21 24.09 -11.32 -36.29
N LYS A 22 23.03 -10.50 -36.29
CA LYS A 22 21.62 -10.81 -36.51
C LYS A 22 21.37 -11.30 -37.93
N PRO A 23 20.62 -12.39 -38.16
CA PRO A 23 19.97 -12.63 -39.44
C PRO A 23 18.59 -11.95 -39.46
N SER A 24 18.43 -11.03 -40.40
CA SER A 24 17.15 -10.42 -40.80
C SER A 24 16.31 -11.45 -41.56
N ILE A 25 15.07 -11.68 -41.12
CA ILE A 25 14.07 -12.42 -41.91
C ILE A 25 12.98 -11.43 -42.34
N PHE A 26 12.75 -11.42 -43.63
CA PHE A 26 11.87 -10.52 -44.38
C PHE A 26 10.38 -10.71 -44.07
N LEU A 27 9.65 -9.59 -44.07
CA LEU A 27 8.20 -9.47 -44.13
C LEU A 27 7.58 -10.33 -45.24
N HIS A 28 6.42 -10.92 -44.96
CA HIS A 28 5.28 -10.91 -45.89
C HIS A 28 3.96 -10.85 -45.09
N SER A 29 3.20 -9.77 -45.30
CA SER A 29 1.78 -9.67 -44.96
C SER A 29 0.93 -10.35 -46.05
N PRO A 30 -0.18 -10.99 -45.69
CA PRO A 30 -1.34 -11.07 -46.57
C PRO A 30 -2.58 -10.40 -45.94
N SER A 31 -2.97 -9.31 -46.58
CA SER A 31 -4.33 -8.92 -46.97
C SER A 31 -5.55 -9.58 -46.31
N SER A 32 -6.29 -8.73 -45.57
CA SER A 32 -7.73 -8.43 -45.71
C SER A 32 -8.67 -9.53 -46.23
N THR A 33 -9.55 -10.01 -45.35
CA THR A 33 -10.87 -10.56 -45.70
C THR A 33 -11.96 -9.95 -44.81
N LYS A 34 -13.04 -9.53 -45.47
CA LYS A 34 -14.18 -8.77 -44.94
C LYS A 34 -15.24 -9.69 -44.30
N LEU A 35 -15.87 -9.19 -43.23
CA LEU A 35 -17.30 -9.24 -42.76
C LEU A 35 -18.20 -10.47 -43.09
N PRO A 36 -19.18 -10.85 -42.22
CA PRO A 36 -20.31 -9.97 -41.94
C PRO A 36 -20.85 -9.93 -40.49
N THR A 37 -21.47 -8.78 -40.24
CA THR A 37 -22.42 -8.38 -39.21
C THR A 37 -23.55 -9.40 -38.99
N THR A 38 -23.83 -9.75 -37.74
CA THR A 38 -25.17 -10.15 -37.29
C THR A 38 -25.38 -9.70 -35.85
N PHE A 39 -26.03 -8.55 -35.71
CA PHE A 39 -26.68 -8.14 -34.47
C PHE A 39 -27.94 -9.00 -34.29
N SER A 40 -28.03 -9.73 -33.18
CA SER A 40 -29.27 -10.38 -32.75
C SER A 40 -29.75 -9.70 -31.47
N THR A 41 -30.76 -8.84 -31.63
CA THR A 41 -31.52 -8.20 -30.57
C THR A 41 -32.40 -9.25 -29.90
N GLN A 42 -32.06 -9.67 -28.67
CA GLN A 42 -32.95 -10.46 -27.84
C GLN A 42 -33.78 -9.51 -26.96
N ILE A 43 -35.05 -9.42 -27.29
CA ILE A 43 -36.08 -8.66 -26.59
C ILE A 43 -36.51 -9.52 -25.40
N PHE A 44 -36.08 -9.17 -24.19
CA PHE A 44 -36.59 -9.80 -22.98
C PHE A 44 -37.94 -9.16 -22.62
N THR A 45 -38.99 -9.96 -22.74
CA THR A 45 -40.36 -9.61 -22.34
C THR A 45 -40.47 -9.59 -20.82
N THR A 46 -40.94 -8.46 -20.32
CA THR A 46 -41.32 -8.21 -18.93
C THR A 46 -42.47 -9.14 -18.55
N THR A 47 -42.23 -10.08 -17.63
CA THR A 47 -43.29 -10.85 -16.97
C THR A 47 -43.40 -10.34 -15.54
N THR A 48 -44.48 -9.62 -15.27
CA THR A 48 -44.88 -9.12 -13.96
C THR A 48 -45.62 -10.22 -13.19
N PRO A 49 -45.13 -10.70 -12.04
CA PRO A 49 -45.99 -11.32 -11.05
C PRO A 49 -46.46 -10.27 -10.02
N GLN A 50 -47.77 -10.04 -10.03
CA GLN A 50 -48.53 -9.24 -9.08
C GLN A 50 -48.50 -9.90 -7.68
N LEU A 51 -47.92 -9.21 -6.70
CA LEU A 51 -47.97 -9.60 -5.28
C LEU A 51 -48.87 -8.64 -4.50
N THR A 52 -49.90 -9.21 -3.90
CA THR A 52 -50.94 -8.56 -3.10
C THR A 52 -50.35 -8.08 -1.77
N LEU A 53 -50.34 -6.76 -1.55
CA LEU A 53 -49.89 -6.14 -0.29
C LEU A 53 -50.95 -6.32 0.81
N THR A 54 -50.57 -6.92 1.93
CA THR A 54 -51.25 -6.76 3.22
C THR A 54 -50.39 -5.86 4.12
N PRO A 55 -50.98 -4.97 4.93
CA PRO A 55 -50.21 -4.07 5.78
C PRO A 55 -49.66 -4.82 7.00
N ALA A 56 -48.34 -5.03 7.03
CA ALA A 56 -47.64 -5.58 8.19
C ALA A 56 -47.45 -4.50 9.27
N LYS A 57 -47.91 -4.86 10.47
CA LYS A 57 -47.83 -4.17 11.75
C LYS A 57 -46.39 -3.76 12.08
N VAL A 58 -46.17 -2.45 12.26
CA VAL A 58 -44.91 -1.85 12.70
C VAL A 58 -44.58 -2.32 14.12
N ILE A 59 -43.49 -3.06 14.26
CA ILE A 59 -42.81 -3.35 15.53
C ILE A 59 -41.48 -2.57 15.44
N PRO A 60 -41.17 -1.64 16.36
CA PRO A 60 -39.89 -0.98 16.36
C PRO A 60 -38.81 -2.00 16.74
N SER A 61 -37.99 -2.37 15.76
CA SER A 61 -36.78 -3.16 15.98
C SER A 61 -35.78 -2.27 16.70
N THR A 62 -35.60 -2.49 18.00
CA THR A 62 -34.40 -2.08 18.72
C THR A 62 -33.22 -2.90 18.20
N VAL A 63 -32.66 -2.47 17.06
CA VAL A 63 -31.32 -2.90 16.65
C VAL A 63 -30.34 -2.33 17.67
N THR A 64 -29.98 -3.18 18.63
CA THR A 64 -28.78 -3.01 19.45
C THR A 64 -27.60 -3.15 18.49
N SER A 65 -27.08 -2.01 18.02
CA SER A 65 -25.86 -1.96 17.22
C SER A 65 -24.71 -2.44 18.10
N ALA A 66 -24.04 -3.51 17.66
CA ALA A 66 -22.75 -3.89 18.21
C ALA A 66 -21.81 -2.68 18.10
N ALA A 67 -21.03 -2.41 19.15
CA ALA A 67 -20.06 -1.32 19.13
C ALA A 67 -18.99 -1.60 18.05
N SER A 68 -19.18 -1.02 16.86
CA SER A 68 -18.15 -0.92 15.84
C SER A 68 -17.02 -0.08 16.41
N THR A 69 -15.81 -0.62 16.40
CA THR A 69 -14.63 0.13 16.86
C THR A 69 -14.16 1.00 15.70
N ASP A 70 -14.89 2.08 15.45
CA ASP A 70 -14.60 3.05 14.37
C ASP A 70 -13.49 4.05 14.74
N LYS A 71 -12.82 3.80 15.87
CA LYS A 71 -11.75 4.63 16.42
C LYS A 71 -10.50 3.81 16.69
N PHE A 72 -9.39 4.25 16.12
CA PHE A 72 -8.05 3.73 16.43
C PHE A 72 -7.29 4.72 17.30
N TYR A 73 -6.58 4.19 18.30
CA TYR A 73 -5.60 4.94 19.09
C TYR A 73 -4.24 4.28 18.92
N GLY A 74 -3.20 5.06 18.69
CA GLY A 74 -1.91 4.50 18.32
C GLY A 74 -0.75 5.48 18.30
N VAL A 75 0.46 4.93 18.41
CA VAL A 75 1.69 5.69 18.18
C VAL A 75 1.91 5.84 16.67
N CYS A 76 2.28 7.03 16.25
CA CYS A 76 2.50 7.39 14.86
C CYS A 76 3.96 7.15 14.44
N TYR A 77 4.12 6.63 13.22
CA TYR A 77 5.38 6.68 12.48
C TYR A 77 5.25 7.62 11.29
N VAL A 78 6.14 8.61 11.18
CA VAL A 78 6.03 9.67 10.18
C VAL A 78 7.00 9.42 9.04
N VAL A 79 6.46 9.37 7.81
CA VAL A 79 7.20 9.30 6.55
C VAL A 79 6.86 10.48 5.65
N ARG A 80 7.67 10.69 4.61
CA ARG A 80 7.57 11.84 3.70
C ARG A 80 6.77 11.50 2.43
N ASP A 81 7.02 12.27 1.38
CA ASP A 81 6.45 12.05 0.05
C ASP A 81 7.08 10.83 -0.62
N ASP A 82 6.37 10.29 -1.60
CA ASP A 82 6.86 9.31 -2.57
C ASP A 82 7.46 8.04 -1.93
N ILE A 83 6.79 7.56 -0.87
CA ILE A 83 7.12 6.27 -0.28
C ILE A 83 6.65 5.17 -1.21
N ASP A 84 7.59 4.56 -1.93
CA ASP A 84 7.29 3.53 -2.92
C ASP A 84 7.15 2.13 -2.31
N THR A 85 6.68 1.18 -3.11
CA THR A 85 6.47 -0.20 -2.66
C THR A 85 7.76 -0.96 -2.34
N ASP A 86 8.91 -0.58 -2.91
CA ASP A 86 10.22 -1.15 -2.56
C ASP A 86 10.69 -0.65 -1.18
N GLN A 87 10.38 0.60 -0.84
CA GLN A 87 10.64 1.16 0.48
C GLN A 87 9.74 0.53 1.55
N ILE A 88 8.50 0.19 1.20
CA ILE A 88 7.58 -0.54 2.09
C ILE A 88 8.01 -2.00 2.26
N ILE A 89 8.31 -2.70 1.16
CA ILE A 89 8.76 -4.10 1.17
C ILE A 89 9.64 -4.38 -0.07
N PRO A 90 10.95 -4.59 0.12
CA PRO A 90 11.85 -4.93 -0.99
C PRO A 90 11.44 -6.19 -1.74
N THR A 91 11.80 -6.26 -3.02
CA THR A 91 11.34 -7.29 -3.98
C THR A 91 11.68 -8.71 -3.51
N GLU A 92 12.85 -8.88 -2.89
CA GLU A 92 13.34 -10.17 -2.41
C GLU A 92 12.42 -10.83 -1.37
N TYR A 93 11.56 -10.06 -0.70
CA TYR A 93 10.64 -10.57 0.32
C TYR A 93 9.22 -10.80 -0.23
N THR A 94 8.93 -10.43 -1.47
CA THR A 94 7.57 -10.56 -2.04
C THR A 94 7.21 -11.99 -2.44
N THR A 95 8.14 -12.94 -2.36
CA THR A 95 7.90 -14.36 -2.64
C THR A 95 7.35 -15.11 -1.43
N LEU A 96 7.31 -14.49 -0.25
CA LEU A 96 6.73 -15.05 0.97
C LEU A 96 5.22 -15.25 0.81
N ASN A 97 4.67 -16.34 1.36
CA ASN A 97 3.24 -16.64 1.24
C ASN A 97 2.45 -16.02 2.41
N PRO A 98 1.57 -15.03 2.19
CA PRO A 98 0.76 -14.41 3.25
C PRO A 98 -0.19 -15.36 3.98
N SER A 99 -0.52 -16.50 3.38
CA SER A 99 -1.42 -17.50 3.98
C SER A 99 -0.69 -18.43 4.96
N ASP A 100 0.65 -18.49 4.89
CA ASP A 100 1.44 -19.20 5.88
C ASP A 100 1.73 -18.29 7.09
N PRO A 101 1.43 -18.72 8.33
CA PRO A 101 1.60 -17.87 9.51
C PRO A 101 3.02 -17.39 9.77
N GLU A 102 4.04 -18.18 9.43
CA GLU A 102 5.43 -17.83 9.68
C GLU A 102 5.95 -16.86 8.61
N ASP A 103 5.57 -17.07 7.35
CA ASP A 103 5.85 -16.11 6.28
C ASP A 103 5.09 -14.79 6.48
N TYR A 104 3.87 -14.82 7.01
CA TYR A 104 3.14 -13.61 7.37
C TYR A 104 3.86 -12.80 8.45
N LYS A 105 4.39 -13.44 9.50
CA LYS A 105 5.25 -12.75 10.49
C LYS A 105 6.51 -12.18 9.84
N LYS A 106 7.17 -12.94 8.96
CA LYS A 106 8.35 -12.43 8.24
C LYS A 106 8.02 -11.19 7.41
N LEU A 107 6.89 -11.19 6.69
CA LEU A 107 6.42 -10.00 5.97
C LEU A 107 6.30 -8.79 6.89
N GLY A 108 5.74 -8.97 8.10
CA GLY A 108 5.69 -7.93 9.13
C GLY A 108 7.08 -7.43 9.55
N SER A 109 8.04 -8.34 9.73
CA SER A 109 9.42 -7.98 10.10
C SER A 109 10.16 -7.15 9.05
N TYR A 110 9.75 -7.22 7.79
CA TYR A 110 10.34 -6.47 6.68
C TYR A 110 9.58 -5.19 6.31
N ALA A 111 8.51 -4.85 7.04
CA ALA A 111 7.76 -3.63 6.78
C ALA A 111 8.65 -2.37 6.93
N LEU A 112 8.63 -1.51 5.91
CA LEU A 112 9.40 -0.26 5.81
C LEU A 112 10.93 -0.42 5.93
N VAL A 113 11.48 -1.62 5.69
CA VAL A 113 12.93 -1.87 5.77
C VAL A 113 13.71 -1.19 4.64
N GLY A 114 13.05 -0.89 3.52
CA GLY A 114 13.66 -0.20 2.38
C GLY A 114 13.75 1.32 2.54
N LEU A 115 13.29 1.89 3.67
CA LEU A 115 13.43 3.31 3.94
C LEU A 115 14.91 3.75 3.97
N PRO A 116 15.24 4.95 3.46
CA PRO A 116 16.61 5.45 3.48
C PRO A 116 17.09 5.72 4.91
N SER A 117 18.40 5.70 5.11
CA SER A 117 19.05 5.94 6.41
C SER A 117 18.78 7.32 7.04
N SER A 118 18.17 8.25 6.29
CA SER A 118 17.65 9.51 6.82
C SER A 118 16.54 9.32 7.87
N TYR A 119 15.86 8.17 7.87
CA TYR A 119 14.92 7.80 8.93
C TYR A 119 15.67 7.16 10.10
N ALA A 120 16.02 7.98 11.10
CA ALA A 120 16.84 7.56 12.23
C ALA A 120 16.18 6.50 13.14
N LEU A 121 14.84 6.54 13.24
CA LEU A 121 14.07 5.56 14.02
C LEU A 121 13.66 4.42 13.11
N ARG A 122 13.95 3.19 13.50
CA ARG A 122 13.45 2.02 12.78
C ARG A 122 11.95 1.84 13.02
N PHE A 123 11.27 1.35 11.99
CA PHE A 123 9.85 1.02 12.07
C PHE A 123 9.61 -0.29 12.85
N ILE A 124 10.43 -1.30 12.57
CA ILE A 124 10.46 -2.60 13.26
C ILE A 124 11.69 -2.66 14.17
N GLU A 125 11.53 -3.23 15.37
CA GLU A 125 12.64 -3.48 16.30
C GLU A 125 13.47 -4.68 15.84
N GLU A 126 14.77 -4.76 16.19
CA GLU A 126 15.72 -5.70 15.55
C GLU A 126 15.32 -7.18 15.57
N ASP A 127 14.61 -7.62 16.60
CA ASP A 127 14.13 -9.00 16.75
C ASP A 127 12.59 -9.10 16.70
N GLY A 128 11.92 -8.04 16.24
CA GLY A 128 10.48 -7.94 16.18
C GLY A 128 9.90 -8.26 14.81
N PHE A 129 8.62 -8.64 14.79
CA PHE A 129 7.81 -8.71 13.57
C PHE A 129 6.59 -7.78 13.61
N MET A 130 6.36 -7.14 14.77
CA MET A 130 5.33 -6.12 14.94
C MET A 130 6.00 -4.81 15.33
N SER A 131 5.44 -3.72 14.83
CA SER A 131 5.79 -2.37 15.21
C SER A 131 4.97 -1.92 16.42
N LYS A 132 5.56 -1.08 17.26
CA LYS A 132 4.80 -0.27 18.23
C LYS A 132 3.98 0.84 17.57
N TYR A 133 4.29 1.17 16.32
CA TYR A 133 3.60 2.20 15.55
C TYR A 133 2.43 1.58 14.80
N SER A 134 1.21 1.83 15.27
CA SER A 134 -0.01 1.30 14.65
C SER A 134 -0.63 2.27 13.63
N ILE A 135 -0.12 3.51 13.53
CA ILE A 135 -0.58 4.53 12.60
C ILE A 135 0.62 5.06 11.81
N ILE A 136 0.53 5.08 10.48
CA ILE A 136 1.51 5.76 9.63
C ILE A 136 0.96 7.11 9.23
N ILE A 137 1.78 8.16 9.36
CA ILE A 137 1.49 9.50 8.84
C ILE A 137 2.44 9.74 7.67
N ALA A 138 1.91 10.03 6.48
CA ALA A 138 2.69 10.16 5.26
C ALA A 138 2.41 11.48 4.52
N GLY A 139 3.32 11.81 3.59
CA GLY A 139 3.14 12.91 2.66
C GLY A 139 2.28 12.52 1.47
N ARG A 140 2.68 12.98 0.29
CA ARG A 140 2.00 12.67 -0.99
C ARG A 140 2.47 11.33 -1.55
N ASN A 141 1.61 10.74 -2.39
CA ASN A 141 1.95 9.62 -3.26
C ASN A 141 2.47 8.38 -2.50
N PHE A 142 1.85 8.08 -1.35
CA PHE A 142 2.21 6.91 -0.55
C PHE A 142 1.79 5.60 -1.25
N GLY A 143 2.69 4.61 -1.25
CA GLY A 143 2.49 3.31 -1.87
C GLY A 143 2.71 3.30 -3.38
N CYS A 144 3.41 4.30 -3.93
CA CYS A 144 3.67 4.40 -5.36
C CYS A 144 4.66 3.34 -5.87
N GLY A 145 4.80 3.26 -7.20
CA GLY A 145 5.77 2.37 -7.84
C GLY A 145 5.16 1.06 -8.32
N SER A 146 5.93 -0.02 -8.22
CA SER A 146 5.54 -1.30 -8.82
C SER A 146 4.32 -1.93 -8.13
N LEU A 147 3.45 -2.59 -8.92
CA LEU A 147 2.26 -3.30 -8.42
C LEU A 147 2.68 -4.40 -7.45
N ARG A 148 2.54 -4.11 -6.15
CA ARG A 148 2.84 -5.04 -5.06
C ARG A 148 1.74 -5.03 -4.03
N GLU A 149 0.77 -5.91 -4.24
CA GLU A 149 -0.29 -6.15 -3.27
C GLU A 149 0.28 -6.57 -1.89
N VAL A 150 1.47 -7.19 -1.89
CA VAL A 150 2.18 -7.61 -0.68
C VAL A 150 2.60 -6.44 0.23
N ALA A 151 2.70 -5.21 -0.31
CA ALA A 151 3.06 -4.04 0.50
C ALA A 151 2.02 -3.74 1.61
N THR A 152 0.73 -3.87 1.31
CA THR A 152 -0.33 -3.69 2.32
C THR A 152 -0.31 -4.81 3.36
N VAL A 153 0.03 -6.03 2.92
CA VAL A 153 0.16 -7.22 3.77
C VAL A 153 1.27 -7.03 4.79
N ALA A 154 2.45 -6.58 4.35
CA ALA A 154 3.59 -6.36 5.22
C ALA A 154 3.27 -5.33 6.32
N LEU A 155 2.65 -4.19 5.95
CA LEU A 155 2.24 -3.17 6.93
C LEU A 155 1.23 -3.71 7.94
N ASN A 156 0.22 -4.47 7.48
CA ASN A 156 -0.78 -5.05 8.37
C ASN A 156 -0.20 -6.14 9.28
N ALA A 157 0.69 -6.99 8.75
CA ALA A 157 1.42 -7.99 9.52
C ALA A 157 2.31 -7.36 10.60
N ALA A 158 2.88 -6.19 10.31
CA ALA A 158 3.59 -5.36 11.28
C ALA A 158 2.68 -4.70 12.34
N GLY A 159 1.36 -4.84 12.24
CA GLY A 159 0.41 -4.29 13.21
C GLY A 159 -0.14 -2.91 12.86
N VAL A 160 0.14 -2.37 11.67
CA VAL A 160 -0.46 -1.11 11.20
C VAL A 160 -1.96 -1.28 11.02
N LYS A 161 -2.73 -0.32 11.51
CA LYS A 161 -4.19 -0.25 11.36
C LYS A 161 -4.62 0.79 10.34
N ALA A 162 -3.95 1.94 10.33
CA ALA A 162 -4.29 3.03 9.43
C ALA A 162 -3.03 3.70 8.87
N VAL A 163 -3.13 4.14 7.62
CA VAL A 163 -2.18 5.07 7.00
C VAL A 163 -2.96 6.35 6.71
N VAL A 164 -2.48 7.48 7.22
CA VAL A 164 -3.02 8.80 6.91
C VAL A 164 -2.01 9.57 6.07
N ALA A 165 -2.37 9.89 4.82
CA ALA A 165 -1.47 10.53 3.86
C ALA A 165 -2.14 11.73 3.18
N GLU A 166 -1.39 12.59 2.50
CA GLU A 166 -2.00 13.63 1.64
C GLU A 166 -2.65 13.04 0.39
N SER A 167 -2.01 12.00 -0.17
CA SER A 167 -2.51 11.22 -1.29
C SER A 167 -1.84 9.85 -1.32
N PHE A 168 -2.52 8.91 -1.99
CA PHE A 168 -2.02 7.56 -2.22
C PHE A 168 -1.88 7.29 -3.70
N ASP A 169 -1.06 6.29 -4.02
CA ASP A 169 -1.11 5.64 -5.32
C ASP A 169 -2.42 4.84 -5.48
N GLU A 170 -3.00 4.88 -6.70
CA GLU A 170 -4.29 4.24 -7.00
C GLU A 170 -4.24 2.72 -6.79
N ILE A 171 -3.12 2.08 -7.14
CA ILE A 171 -2.94 0.65 -7.00
C ILE A 171 -2.85 0.27 -5.51
N PHE A 172 -2.15 1.07 -4.72
CA PHE A 172 -2.05 0.85 -3.28
C PHE A 172 -3.43 0.94 -2.61
N LEU A 173 -4.25 1.94 -2.98
CA LEU A 173 -5.63 2.07 -2.47
C LEU A 173 -6.48 0.84 -2.82
N LYS A 174 -6.41 0.36 -4.06
CA LYS A 174 -7.14 -0.84 -4.48
C LYS A 174 -6.73 -2.06 -3.66
N SER A 175 -5.45 -2.23 -3.39
CA SER A 175 -4.95 -3.33 -2.55
C SER A 175 -5.48 -3.24 -1.11
N CYS A 176 -5.53 -2.05 -0.51
CA CYS A 176 -6.10 -1.86 0.82
C CYS A 176 -7.57 -2.29 0.89
N VAL A 177 -8.36 -1.93 -0.13
CA VAL A 177 -9.79 -2.28 -0.21
C VAL A 177 -10.00 -3.77 -0.48
N SER A 178 -9.27 -4.36 -1.43
CA SER A 178 -9.41 -5.78 -1.78
C SER A 178 -9.03 -6.71 -0.64
N ASN A 179 -7.98 -6.39 0.10
CA ASN A 179 -7.46 -7.24 1.17
C ASN A 179 -8.05 -6.91 2.56
N GLY A 180 -8.63 -5.71 2.73
CA GLY A 180 -9.19 -5.26 4.02
C GLY A 180 -8.15 -5.11 5.13
N GLN A 181 -6.87 -4.92 4.78
CA GLN A 181 -5.75 -5.05 5.71
C GLN A 181 -5.44 -3.78 6.50
N LEU A 182 -5.69 -2.60 5.95
CA LEU A 182 -5.46 -1.33 6.64
C LEU A 182 -6.37 -0.25 6.06
N PHE A 183 -6.64 0.79 6.85
CA PHE A 183 -7.45 1.93 6.44
C PHE A 183 -6.58 3.02 5.81
N PRO A 184 -6.67 3.25 4.49
CA PRO A 184 -6.05 4.40 3.84
C PRO A 184 -6.95 5.62 4.00
N LEU A 185 -6.44 6.68 4.61
CA LEU A 185 -7.19 7.90 4.88
C LEU A 185 -6.45 9.11 4.34
N GLU A 186 -7.13 9.91 3.51
CA GLU A 186 -6.52 11.10 2.95
C GLU A 186 -6.73 12.34 3.82
N SER A 187 -5.68 13.10 4.05
CA SER A 187 -5.70 14.42 4.68
C SER A 187 -5.83 15.52 3.63
N LYS A 188 -6.50 16.62 3.98
CA LYS A 188 -6.56 17.84 3.16
C LYS A 188 -5.31 18.71 3.29
N VAL A 189 -4.52 18.50 4.33
CA VAL A 189 -3.32 19.28 4.67
C VAL A 189 -2.10 18.38 4.75
N ARG A 190 -0.91 19.01 4.72
CA ARG A 190 0.39 18.34 4.81
C ARG A 190 0.67 17.81 6.21
N ILE A 191 0.03 16.70 6.53
CA ILE A 191 -0.03 16.14 7.88
C ILE A 191 1.33 15.61 8.38
N CYS A 192 2.22 15.22 7.47
CA CYS A 192 3.58 14.78 7.80
C CYS A 192 4.51 15.90 8.32
N GLU A 193 4.11 17.17 8.22
CA GLU A 193 4.82 18.31 8.84
C GLU A 193 4.25 18.66 10.22
N GLU A 194 3.06 18.17 10.52
CA GLU A 194 2.32 18.44 11.75
C GLU A 194 2.51 17.36 12.83
N PHE A 195 3.03 16.20 12.43
CA PHE A 195 3.32 15.06 13.30
C PHE A 195 4.82 14.78 13.38
N LYS A 196 5.23 14.20 14.51
CA LYS A 196 6.56 13.59 14.68
C LYS A 196 6.41 12.10 14.98
N THR A 197 7.38 11.32 14.53
CA THR A 197 7.43 9.89 14.90
C THR A 197 7.48 9.77 16.42
N GLY A 198 6.59 8.96 16.98
CA GLY A 198 6.40 8.83 18.43
C GLY A 198 5.23 9.65 18.98
N ASP A 199 4.66 10.60 18.22
CA ASP A 199 3.40 11.23 18.57
C ASP A 199 2.30 10.17 18.68
N VAL A 200 1.28 10.46 19.47
CA VAL A 200 0.12 9.59 19.64
C VAL A 200 -1.09 10.21 18.97
N ALA A 201 -1.87 9.41 18.25
CA ALA A 201 -3.06 9.87 17.54
C ALA A 201 -4.30 9.04 17.83
N THR A 202 -5.45 9.69 17.65
CA THR A 202 -6.73 9.02 17.46
C THR A 202 -7.21 9.25 16.04
N VAL A 203 -7.58 8.17 15.36
CA VAL A 203 -8.22 8.20 14.04
C VAL A 203 -9.66 7.76 14.21
N ASP A 204 -10.59 8.64 13.89
CA ASP A 204 -12.03 8.37 13.80
C ASP A 204 -12.40 8.18 12.32
N ILE A 205 -12.77 6.95 11.96
CA ILE A 205 -13.08 6.58 10.58
C ILE A 205 -14.43 7.12 10.15
N GLU A 206 -15.42 7.09 11.05
CA GLU A 206 -16.79 7.53 10.77
C GLU A 206 -16.83 9.05 10.60
N GLU A 207 -16.27 9.78 11.57
CA GLU A 207 -16.25 11.25 11.54
C GLU A 207 -15.17 11.80 10.60
N ARG A 208 -14.27 10.93 10.11
CA ARG A 208 -13.11 11.29 9.29
C ARG A 208 -12.24 12.34 9.99
N ILE A 209 -11.92 12.10 11.24
CA ILE A 209 -11.11 13.02 12.07
C ILE A 209 -9.82 12.32 12.51
N LEU A 210 -8.70 13.01 12.31
CA LEU A 210 -7.42 12.67 12.93
C LEU A 210 -7.14 13.67 14.05
N THR A 211 -6.92 13.17 15.26
CA THR A 211 -6.51 13.99 16.41
C THR A 211 -5.09 13.63 16.82
N ASN A 212 -4.17 14.60 16.81
CA ASN A 212 -2.86 14.45 17.45
C ASN A 212 -3.04 14.64 18.95
N GLN A 213 -3.01 13.54 19.72
CA GLN A 213 -3.20 13.57 21.18
C GLN A 213 -1.99 14.18 21.91
N THR A 214 -0.83 14.25 21.26
CA THR A 214 0.39 14.84 21.83
C THR A 214 0.36 16.37 21.76
N THR A 215 -0.17 16.93 20.67
CA THR A 215 -0.23 18.39 20.46
C THR A 215 -1.62 18.99 20.71
N GLY A 216 -2.67 18.17 20.77
CA GLY A 216 -4.08 18.58 20.87
C GLY A 216 -4.70 19.08 19.56
N LYS A 217 -3.96 19.04 18.44
CA LYS A 217 -4.47 19.49 17.14
C LYS A 217 -5.40 18.45 16.50
N VAL A 218 -6.41 18.93 15.78
CA VAL A 218 -7.44 18.13 15.12
C VAL A 218 -7.48 18.45 13.63
N TYR A 219 -7.59 17.41 12.80
CA TYR A 219 -7.54 17.51 11.35
C TYR A 219 -8.72 16.77 10.73
N GLN A 220 -9.40 17.44 9.81
CA GLN A 220 -10.44 16.82 9.00
C GLN A 220 -9.82 16.05 7.83
N LEU A 221 -10.17 14.77 7.73
CA LEU A 221 -9.81 13.89 6.63
C LEU A 221 -10.84 14.02 5.48
N LYS A 222 -10.44 13.62 4.28
CA LYS A 222 -11.33 13.59 3.11
C LYS A 222 -12.39 12.51 3.29
N ALA A 223 -13.53 12.71 2.63
CA ALA A 223 -14.64 11.75 2.56
C ALA A 223 -14.31 10.60 1.60
#